data_AF-A0AAX2J4K2-F1
#
_entry.id   AF-A0AAX2J4K2-F1
#
_cell.length_a   1.000
_cell.length_b   1.000
_cell.length_c   1.000
_cell.angle_alpha   90.00
_cell.angle_beta   90.00
_cell.angle_gamma   90.00
#
_symmetry.space_group_name_H-M   'P 1'
#
loop_
_entity.id
_entity.type
_entity.pdbx_description
1 polymer ?
#
loop_
_entity_poly.entity_id
_entity_poly.type
_entity_poly.pdbx_seq_one_letter_code
_entity_poly.pdbx_strand_id
1 'polypeptide(L)'
;MNRRQFIGSTAAVSLSTMAAMASAHDAHNHAGHAHHGAAAASTNPYESIRLAAGYCYAAGNVCLAHCIRLLSQGDTSMKDCATNVNQMLNLCGALSNLAAQQSSLVPALAKVALQACRACAEACKAHASHHAECKACYESCLACIAECEKFAA
;
A
#
# COMPACT_ATOMS: atom_id res chain seq x y z
N MET A 1 38.50 -14.20 -8.94
CA MET A 1 38.92 -13.16 -7.97
C MET A 1 38.06 -13.24 -6.71
N ASN A 2 38.58 -12.82 -5.54
CA ASN A 2 37.93 -13.05 -4.24
C ASN A 2 37.26 -11.77 -3.70
N ARG A 3 35.96 -11.83 -3.38
CA ARG A 3 35.10 -10.71 -2.94
C ARG A 3 35.50 -10.01 -1.63
N ARG A 4 36.61 -10.38 -1.01
CA ARG A 4 37.04 -9.93 0.34
C ARG A 4 38.01 -8.75 0.34
N GLN A 5 38.45 -8.25 -0.83
CA GLN A 5 39.40 -7.13 -0.92
C GLN A 5 38.75 -5.74 -1.01
N PHE A 6 37.42 -5.62 -1.06
CA PHE A 6 36.73 -4.34 -1.31
C PHE A 6 36.24 -3.59 -0.07
N ILE A 7 36.56 -4.07 1.14
CA ILE A 7 36.17 -3.41 2.41
C ILE A 7 37.43 -3.26 3.28
N GLY A 8 38.15 -2.15 3.11
CA GLY A 8 39.45 -1.97 3.78
C GLY A 8 40.24 -0.70 3.44
N SER A 9 39.58 0.44 3.23
CA SER A 9 40.13 1.81 3.12
C SER A 9 38.91 2.75 3.03
N THR A 10 38.65 3.73 3.89
CA THR A 10 39.49 4.84 4.39
C THR A 10 39.00 5.24 5.81
N ALA A 11 39.88 5.33 6.81
CA ALA A 11 40.64 6.52 7.24
C ALA A 11 39.77 7.66 7.85
N ALA A 12 39.94 7.92 9.16
CA ALA A 12 39.19 8.91 9.93
C ALA A 12 40.04 10.14 10.32
N VAL A 13 39.50 11.34 10.11
CA VAL A 13 39.75 12.64 10.79
C VAL A 13 38.62 13.62 10.37
N SER A 14 38.15 14.63 11.10
CA SER A 14 38.53 15.21 12.41
C SER A 14 37.27 15.53 13.26
N LEU A 15 37.43 16.25 14.38
CA LEU A 15 36.35 16.84 15.19
C LEU A 15 36.36 18.39 15.12
N SER A 16 35.30 19.03 15.65
CA SER A 16 35.09 20.48 15.86
C SER A 16 34.82 21.32 14.59
N THR A 17 33.77 22.16 14.51
CA THR A 17 33.19 23.05 15.54
C THR A 17 31.66 23.16 15.45
N MET A 18 30.98 23.33 16.58
CA MET A 18 29.53 23.58 16.63
C MET A 18 29.26 25.08 16.60
N ALA A 19 28.76 25.62 15.48
CA ALA A 19 28.18 26.95 15.42
C ALA A 19 26.67 26.87 15.71
N ALA A 20 26.22 27.55 16.76
CA ALA A 20 24.81 27.55 17.15
C ALA A 20 23.97 28.38 16.16
N MET A 21 23.13 27.70 15.36
CA MET A 21 22.13 28.33 14.51
C MET A 21 20.80 28.39 15.27
N ALA A 22 20.62 29.42 16.09
CA ALA A 22 19.33 29.73 16.69
C ALA A 22 18.43 30.40 15.65
N SER A 23 17.68 29.59 14.90
CA SER A 23 16.65 30.06 13.96
C SER A 23 15.27 29.95 14.62
N ALA A 24 14.53 31.05 14.67
CA ALA A 24 13.26 31.14 15.36
C ALA A 24 12.19 30.18 14.78
N HIS A 25 11.32 29.67 15.66
CA HIS A 25 10.01 29.17 15.23
C HIS A 25 9.19 30.37 14.76
N ASP A 26 9.12 30.58 13.45
CA ASP A 26 8.13 31.47 12.86
C ASP A 26 6.90 30.66 12.44
N ALA A 27 5.71 31.19 12.74
CA ALA A 27 4.47 30.46 12.58
C ALA A 27 4.06 30.42 11.10
N HIS A 28 4.32 29.30 10.41
CA HIS A 28 3.90 29.08 9.03
C HIS A 28 2.37 29.03 8.90
N ASN A 29 1.77 30.21 8.77
CA ASN A 29 0.38 30.37 8.37
C ASN A 29 0.25 29.97 6.90
N HIS A 30 -0.43 28.85 6.61
CA HIS A 30 -0.77 28.40 5.26
C HIS A 30 -1.91 29.24 4.64
N ALA A 31 -1.71 30.56 4.55
CA ALA A 31 -2.66 31.49 3.96
C ALA A 31 -2.29 31.82 2.50
N GLY A 32 -3.07 31.29 1.55
CA GLY A 32 -3.10 31.81 0.17
C GLY A 32 -2.42 30.97 -0.91
N HIS A 33 -2.95 29.78 -1.21
CA HIS A 33 -2.79 29.21 -2.55
C HIS A 33 -3.87 29.78 -3.48
N ALA A 34 -3.50 30.75 -4.31
CA ALA A 34 -4.41 31.34 -5.28
C ALA A 34 -4.86 30.30 -6.33
N HIS A 35 -6.17 30.18 -6.53
CA HIS A 35 -6.75 29.28 -7.52
C HIS A 35 -6.53 29.82 -8.94
N HIS A 36 -5.40 29.49 -9.55
CA HIS A 36 -5.30 29.51 -11.00
C HIS A 36 -6.33 28.53 -11.58
N GLY A 37 -7.11 29.00 -12.55
CA GLY A 37 -8.31 28.30 -13.02
C GLY A 37 -7.99 26.86 -13.42
N ALA A 38 -8.68 25.91 -12.79
CA ALA A 38 -8.56 24.51 -13.12
C ALA A 38 -9.09 24.30 -14.55
N ALA A 39 -8.16 24.16 -15.51
CA ALA A 39 -8.45 23.46 -16.75
C ALA A 39 -9.09 22.12 -16.36
N ALA A 40 -10.21 21.76 -16.99
CA ALA A 40 -10.95 20.55 -16.64
C ALA A 40 -10.01 19.34 -16.74
N ALA A 41 -9.57 18.84 -15.58
CA ALA A 41 -8.64 17.73 -15.52
C ALA A 41 -9.29 16.54 -16.22
N SER A 42 -8.58 15.93 -17.17
CA SER A 42 -9.08 14.75 -17.86
C SER A 42 -9.39 13.68 -16.82
N THR A 43 -10.68 13.39 -16.63
CA THR A 43 -11.13 12.45 -15.60
C THR A 43 -10.57 11.07 -15.91
N ASN A 44 -9.70 10.56 -15.03
CA ASN A 44 -9.10 9.25 -15.20
C ASN A 44 -10.20 8.18 -15.30
N PRO A 45 -10.32 7.43 -16.41
CA PRO A 45 -11.40 6.44 -16.59
C PRO A 45 -11.31 5.28 -15.60
N TYR A 46 -10.16 5.08 -14.95
CA TYR A 46 -9.93 4.04 -13.95
C TYR A 46 -9.88 4.59 -12.52
N GLU A 47 -10.36 5.81 -12.26
CA GLU A 47 -10.22 6.46 -10.94
C GLU A 47 -10.86 5.68 -9.79
N SER A 48 -12.02 5.07 -10.00
CA SER A 48 -12.72 4.32 -8.94
C SER A 48 -11.95 3.06 -8.54
N ILE A 49 -11.51 2.26 -9.52
CA ILE A 49 -10.69 1.06 -9.28
C ILE A 49 -9.29 1.42 -8.76
N ARG A 50 -8.72 2.55 -9.18
CA ARG A 50 -7.47 3.10 -8.62
C ARG A 50 -7.57 3.32 -7.12
N LEU A 51 -8.62 4.03 -6.69
CA LEU A 51 -8.88 4.35 -5.29
C LEU A 51 -9.20 3.10 -4.47
N ALA A 52 -10.12 2.24 -4.94
CA ALA A 52 -10.51 1.04 -4.22
C ALA A 52 -9.33 0.06 -4.05
N ALA A 53 -8.52 -0.17 -5.09
CA ALA A 53 -7.32 -0.98 -5.00
C ALA A 53 -6.26 -0.35 -4.08
N GLY A 54 -6.13 0.98 -4.07
CA GLY A 54 -5.24 1.71 -3.16
C GLY A 54 -5.63 1.58 -1.69
N TYR A 55 -6.93 1.70 -1.37
CA TYR A 55 -7.43 1.49 -0.01
C TYR A 55 -7.31 0.02 0.43
N CYS A 56 -7.62 -0.93 -0.47
CA CYS A 56 -7.43 -2.36 -0.22
C CYS A 56 -5.96 -2.70 0.07
N TYR A 57 -5.02 -2.13 -0.70
CA TYR A 57 -3.59 -2.25 -0.45
C TYR A 57 -3.19 -1.67 0.92
N ALA A 58 -3.67 -0.48 1.29
CA ALA A 58 -3.37 0.14 2.58
C ALA A 58 -3.87 -0.71 3.77
N ALA A 59 -5.14 -1.14 3.73
CA ALA A 59 -5.72 -2.00 4.77
C ALA A 59 -5.04 -3.37 4.84
N GLY A 60 -4.69 -3.96 3.69
CA GLY A 60 -3.97 -5.23 3.60
C GLY A 60 -2.60 -5.21 4.26
N ASN A 61 -1.86 -4.09 4.19
CA ASN A 61 -0.53 -4.01 4.81
C ASN A 61 -0.64 -4.10 6.34
N VAL A 62 -1.64 -3.43 6.92
CA VAL A 62 -1.93 -3.47 8.36
C VAL A 62 -2.40 -4.87 8.78
N CYS A 63 -3.27 -5.51 7.98
CA CYS A 63 -3.71 -6.88 8.20
C CYS A 63 -2.56 -7.88 8.15
N LEU A 64 -1.66 -7.79 7.15
CA LEU A 64 -0.52 -8.70 7.04
C LEU A 64 0.46 -8.53 8.20
N ALA A 65 0.73 -7.29 8.63
CA ALA A 65 1.56 -7.02 9.81
C ALA A 65 0.97 -7.64 11.09
N HIS A 66 -0.36 -7.56 11.26
CA HIS A 66 -1.06 -8.24 12.35
C HIS A 66 -0.90 -9.77 12.27
N CYS A 67 -1.15 -10.37 11.10
CA CYS A 67 -1.01 -11.81 10.90
C CYS A 67 0.41 -12.31 11.19
N ILE A 68 1.45 -11.62 10.68
CA ILE A 68 2.85 -11.95 10.92
C ILE A 68 3.18 -11.87 12.43
N ARG A 69 2.64 -10.87 13.14
CA ARG A 69 2.84 -10.75 14.59
C ARG A 69 2.30 -11.97 15.35
N LEU A 70 1.08 -12.43 15.05
CA LEU A 70 0.51 -13.63 15.69
C LEU A 70 1.30 -14.90 15.31
N LEU A 71 1.65 -15.07 14.03
CA LEU A 71 2.50 -16.18 13.57
C LEU A 71 3.86 -16.23 14.29
N SER A 72 4.48 -15.06 14.54
CA SER A 72 5.75 -14.97 15.28
C SER A 72 5.65 -15.37 16.76
N GLN A 73 4.44 -15.39 17.31
CA GLN A 73 4.14 -15.80 18.68
C GLN A 73 3.76 -17.30 18.78
N GLY A 74 3.77 -18.02 17.65
CA GLY A 74 3.40 -19.44 17.57
C GLY A 74 1.92 -19.70 17.27
N ASP A 75 1.09 -18.66 17.16
CA ASP A 75 -0.30 -18.79 16.74
C ASP A 75 -0.40 -18.98 15.22
N THR A 76 -0.72 -20.20 14.79
CA THR A 76 -0.81 -20.58 13.38
C THR A 76 -2.16 -20.29 12.73
N SER A 77 -3.15 -19.78 13.48
CA SER A 77 -4.51 -19.53 12.99
C SER A 77 -4.55 -18.53 11.81
N MET A 78 -3.57 -17.63 11.73
CA MET A 78 -3.48 -16.59 10.69
C MET A 78 -2.76 -17.03 9.41
N LYS A 79 -2.28 -18.28 9.29
CA LYS A 79 -1.45 -18.76 8.17
C LYS A 79 -2.07 -18.47 6.80
N ASP A 80 -3.34 -18.83 6.64
CA ASP A 80 -4.01 -18.72 5.34
C ASP A 80 -4.47 -17.27 5.06
N CYS A 81 -4.82 -16.51 6.10
CA CYS A 81 -5.03 -15.07 5.99
C CYS A 81 -3.76 -14.35 5.51
N ALA A 82 -2.62 -14.57 6.17
CA ALA A 82 -1.33 -13.98 5.78
C ALA A 82 -0.96 -14.29 4.31
N THR A 83 -1.18 -15.54 3.89
CA THR A 83 -0.89 -15.99 2.52
C THR A 83 -1.74 -15.25 1.48
N ASN A 84 -3.06 -15.18 1.69
CA ASN A 84 -3.98 -14.55 0.74
C ASN A 84 -3.87 -13.01 0.75
N VAL A 85 -3.67 -12.38 1.92
CA VAL A 85 -3.42 -10.93 2.02
C VAL A 85 -2.15 -10.55 1.27
N ASN A 86 -1.06 -11.31 1.40
CA ASN A 86 0.18 -11.02 0.68
C ASN A 86 0.01 -11.13 -0.86
N GLN A 87 -0.77 -12.10 -1.35
CA GLN A 87 -1.09 -12.19 -2.79
C GLN A 87 -1.94 -10.99 -3.26
N MET A 88 -2.97 -10.64 -2.50
CA MET A 88 -3.82 -9.48 -2.77
C MET A 88 -3.02 -8.17 -2.80
N LEU A 89 -2.09 -7.96 -1.85
CA LEU A 89 -1.25 -6.77 -1.77
C LEU A 89 -0.45 -6.51 -3.06
N ASN A 90 0.20 -7.54 -3.60
CA ASN A 90 0.98 -7.41 -4.83
C ASN A 90 0.10 -7.01 -6.02
N LEU A 91 -1.12 -7.57 -6.10
CA LEU A 91 -2.04 -7.33 -7.21
C LEU A 91 -2.80 -5.99 -7.09
N CYS A 92 -3.27 -5.62 -5.90
CA CYS A 92 -3.94 -4.33 -5.66
C CYS A 92 -2.97 -3.15 -5.78
N GLY A 93 -1.73 -3.30 -5.30
CA GLY A 93 -0.69 -2.28 -5.48
C GLY A 93 -0.36 -2.06 -6.96
N ALA A 94 -0.18 -3.15 -7.73
CA ALA A 94 0.02 -3.06 -9.17
C ALA A 94 -1.20 -2.45 -9.90
N LEU A 95 -2.41 -2.87 -9.54
CA LEU A 95 -3.66 -2.39 -10.13
C LEU A 95 -3.86 -0.89 -9.91
N SER A 96 -3.66 -0.40 -8.69
CA SER A 96 -3.75 1.04 -8.38
C SER A 96 -2.71 1.84 -9.18
N ASN A 97 -1.47 1.35 -9.28
CA ASN A 97 -0.43 2.02 -10.07
C ASN A 97 -0.70 2.03 -11.58
N LEU A 98 -1.23 0.94 -12.16
CA LEU A 98 -1.59 0.90 -13.58
C LEU A 98 -2.83 1.75 -13.90
N ALA A 99 -3.81 1.78 -12.98
CA ALA A 99 -4.99 2.64 -13.09
C ALA A 99 -4.63 4.13 -12.98
N ALA A 100 -3.65 4.50 -12.14
CA ALA A 100 -3.10 5.86 -12.09
C ALA A 100 -2.46 6.30 -13.42
N GLN A 101 -1.83 5.36 -14.14
CA GLN A 101 -1.16 5.59 -15.42
C GLN A 101 -2.07 5.44 -16.64
N GLN A 102 -3.38 5.26 -16.45
CA GLN A 102 -4.35 5.02 -17.53
C GLN A 102 -3.98 3.83 -18.44
N SER A 103 -3.35 2.79 -17.87
CA SER A 103 -2.79 1.68 -18.64
C SER A 103 -3.88 0.81 -19.28
N SER A 104 -3.68 0.45 -20.56
CA SER A 104 -4.51 -0.52 -21.28
C SER A 104 -4.50 -1.93 -20.67
N LEU A 105 -3.59 -2.22 -19.73
CA LEU A 105 -3.52 -3.48 -18.99
C LEU A 105 -4.52 -3.57 -17.82
N VAL A 106 -5.18 -2.47 -17.43
CA VAL A 106 -6.08 -2.44 -16.26
C VAL A 106 -7.18 -3.50 -16.34
N PRO A 107 -7.89 -3.74 -17.46
CA PRO A 107 -8.94 -4.78 -17.52
C PRO A 107 -8.42 -6.20 -17.25
N ALA A 108 -7.26 -6.55 -17.81
CA ALA A 108 -6.65 -7.86 -17.62
C ALA A 108 -6.14 -8.04 -16.17
N LEU A 109 -5.53 -7.00 -15.59
CA LEU A 109 -5.06 -7.05 -14.20
C LEU A 109 -6.22 -7.03 -13.21
N ALA A 110 -7.30 -6.31 -13.49
CA ALA A 110 -8.53 -6.30 -12.68
C ALA A 110 -9.13 -7.70 -12.55
N LYS A 111 -9.11 -8.51 -13.61
CA LYS A 111 -9.54 -9.92 -13.59
C LYS A 111 -8.73 -10.78 -12.60
N VAL A 112 -7.41 -10.60 -12.55
CA VAL A 112 -6.52 -11.35 -11.64
C VAL A 112 -6.63 -10.81 -10.21
N ALA A 113 -6.68 -9.49 -10.04
CA ALA A 113 -6.88 -8.85 -8.74
C ALA A 113 -8.23 -9.21 -8.10
N LEU A 114 -9.30 -9.35 -8.90
CA LEU A 114 -10.61 -9.83 -8.46
C LEU A 114 -10.52 -11.20 -7.76
N GLN A 115 -9.76 -12.14 -8.34
CA GLN A 115 -9.57 -13.48 -7.77
C GLN A 115 -8.84 -13.40 -6.43
N ALA A 116 -7.76 -12.61 -6.34
CA ALA A 116 -7.00 -12.45 -5.11
C ALA A 116 -7.77 -11.68 -4.02
N CYS A 117 -8.56 -10.67 -4.38
CA CYS A 117 -9.43 -9.96 -3.42
C CYS A 117 -10.51 -10.90 -2.87
N ARG A 118 -11.11 -11.77 -3.71
CA ARG A 118 -12.09 -12.77 -3.25
C ARG A 118 -11.47 -13.79 -2.29
N ALA A 119 -10.27 -14.31 -2.61
CA ALA A 119 -9.56 -15.24 -1.74
C ALA A 119 -9.13 -14.58 -0.42
N CYS A 120 -8.66 -13.33 -0.46
CA CYS A 120 -8.34 -12.52 0.71
C CYS A 120 -9.58 -12.22 1.56
N ALA A 121 -10.72 -11.88 0.95
CA ALA A 121 -11.96 -11.63 1.67
C ALA A 121 -12.43 -12.88 2.42
N GLU A 122 -12.47 -14.04 1.77
CA GLU A 122 -12.90 -15.28 2.45
C GLU A 122 -11.94 -15.68 3.57
N ALA A 123 -10.62 -15.50 3.40
CA ALA A 123 -9.65 -15.74 4.47
C ALA A 123 -9.76 -14.73 5.64
N CYS A 124 -10.06 -13.45 5.38
CA CYS A 124 -10.24 -12.44 6.44
C CYS A 124 -11.55 -12.60 7.22
N LYS A 125 -12.59 -13.15 6.58
CA LYS A 125 -13.96 -13.28 7.13
C LYS A 125 -14.03 -14.00 8.48
N ALA A 126 -13.24 -15.07 8.66
CA ALA A 126 -13.16 -15.80 9.93
C ALA A 126 -12.54 -14.99 11.08
N HIS A 127 -11.82 -13.91 10.77
CA HIS A 127 -11.08 -13.10 11.73
C HIS A 127 -11.68 -11.69 11.92
N ALA A 128 -12.59 -11.27 11.03
CA ALA A 128 -13.20 -9.93 11.04
C ALA A 128 -14.06 -9.60 12.28
N SER A 129 -14.52 -10.61 13.02
CA SER A 129 -15.17 -10.45 14.33
C SER A 129 -14.21 -10.31 15.52
N HIS A 130 -12.92 -10.59 15.32
CA HIS A 130 -11.92 -10.70 16.39
C HIS A 130 -10.77 -9.69 16.25
N HIS A 131 -10.44 -9.27 15.02
CA HIS A 131 -9.31 -8.39 14.72
C HIS A 131 -9.78 -7.25 13.81
N ALA A 132 -9.59 -6.01 14.26
CA ALA A 132 -10.03 -4.82 13.53
C ALA A 132 -9.29 -4.65 12.19
N GLU A 133 -8.03 -5.09 12.15
CA GLU A 133 -7.17 -5.10 10.97
C GLU A 133 -7.73 -6.06 9.90
N CYS A 134 -8.17 -7.25 10.30
CA CYS A 134 -8.81 -8.22 9.41
C CYS A 134 -10.19 -7.73 8.95
N LYS A 135 -10.94 -7.04 9.81
CA LYS A 135 -12.23 -6.42 9.43
C LYS A 135 -12.04 -5.34 8.36
N ALA A 136 -11.12 -4.40 8.59
CA ALA A 136 -10.84 -3.33 7.63
C ALA A 136 -10.33 -3.87 6.28
N CYS A 137 -9.49 -4.92 6.30
CA CYS A 137 -9.06 -5.60 5.10
C CYS A 137 -10.22 -6.31 4.38
N TYR A 138 -11.09 -7.02 5.12
CA TYR A 138 -12.27 -7.68 4.57
C TYR A 138 -13.20 -6.69 3.85
N GLU A 139 -13.58 -5.60 4.51
CA GLU A 139 -14.46 -4.57 3.96
C GLU A 139 -13.82 -3.87 2.74
N SER A 140 -12.50 -3.61 2.79
CA SER A 140 -11.76 -3.04 1.65
C SER A 140 -11.64 -4.03 0.47
N CYS A 141 -11.50 -5.33 0.73
CA CYS A 141 -11.55 -6.35 -0.32
C CYS A 141 -12.92 -6.38 -1.00
N LEU A 142 -14.02 -6.30 -0.25
CA LEU A 142 -15.38 -6.24 -0.84
C LEU A 142 -15.56 -5.00 -1.73
N ALA A 143 -15.09 -3.84 -1.28
CA ALA A 143 -15.12 -2.62 -2.10
C ALA A 143 -14.25 -2.76 -3.38
N CYS A 144 -13.06 -3.34 -3.27
CA CYS A 144 -12.18 -3.57 -4.42
C CYS A 144 -12.74 -4.62 -5.38
N ILE A 145 -13.42 -5.67 -4.89
CA ILE A 145 -14.13 -6.66 -5.71
C ILE A 145 -15.20 -5.97 -6.58
N ALA A 146 -16.03 -5.13 -5.96
CA ALA A 146 -17.10 -4.42 -6.65
C ALA A 146 -16.59 -3.44 -7.73
N GLU A 147 -15.40 -2.84 -7.57
CA GLU A 147 -14.75 -2.10 -8.64
C GLU A 147 -14.13 -3.02 -9.69
N CYS A 148 -13.38 -4.05 -9.31
CA CYS A 148 -12.75 -4.98 -10.25
C CYS A 148 -13.77 -5.64 -11.20
N GLU A 149 -14.98 -5.96 -10.73
CA GLU A 149 -16.06 -6.52 -11.55
C GLU A 149 -16.56 -5.57 -12.66
N LYS A 150 -16.36 -4.25 -12.54
CA LYS A 150 -16.73 -3.26 -13.57
C LYS A 150 -15.71 -3.16 -14.70
N PHE A 151 -14.46 -3.51 -14.42
CA PHE A 151 -13.33 -3.35 -15.35
C PHE A 151 -12.75 -4.68 -15.86
N ALA A 152 -13.01 -5.81 -15.20
CA ALA A 152 -12.51 -7.11 -15.62
C ALA A 152 -13.11 -7.56 -16.96
N ALA A 153 -12.23 -7.89 -17.91
CA ALA A 153 -12.55 -8.52 -19.19
C ALA A 153 -12.08 -9.97 -19.20
#